data_AF-A0A7S1EI60-F1
#
_entry.id   AF-A0A7S1EI60-F1
#
_cell.length_a   1.000
_cell.length_b   1.000
_cell.length_c   1.000
_cell.angle_alpha   90.00
_cell.angle_beta   90.00
_cell.angle_gamma   90.00
#
_symmetry.space_group_name_H-M   'P 1'
#
loop_
_entity.id
_entity.type
_entity.pdbx_description
1 polymer ?
#
loop_
_entity_poly.entity_id
_entity_poly.type
_entity_poly.pdbx_seq_one_letter_code
_entity_poly.pdbx_strand_id
1 'polypeptide(L)'
;QMEVEGSQAAAGGATQLIAAFRRHREAGVGGAGSCLTQTQNREAAGTAGKGSCASERVRECREAFEELECPVEAIRKAGDDLQDLLRAMLLATQGADGKADGRNTNLVMPIALACIEDASLIAGRRGKEVVDFVINQIDELDPDMCIELMEILLNNISNDGQKRRCGETGERYTVEVDTRCFDLIPKLLLTIAQAPSIKMPLSGGRTRPGTGQEYKRYTIQQLVSIEWPKRLVLAMADTVRYLRASDADLELCVKKVLREARQLNKQDLPHLVYHVLLLSSQGHRDMIIRKVLELINDLDDWAVQDG
;
A
#
# COMPACT_ATOMS: atom_id res chain seq x y z
N GLN A 1 14.74 -28.77 10.14
CA GLN A 1 14.18 -29.68 9.12
C GLN A 1 12.80 -29.20 8.66
N MET A 2 11.86 -28.87 9.56
CA MET A 2 10.54 -28.31 9.17
C MET A 2 10.58 -27.00 8.35
N GLU A 3 11.47 -26.04 8.66
CA GLU A 3 11.59 -24.80 7.83
C GLU A 3 12.13 -25.07 6.42
N VAL A 4 12.93 -26.13 6.25
CA VAL A 4 13.51 -26.49 4.94
C VAL A 4 12.46 -27.17 4.06
N GLU A 5 11.60 -28.00 4.66
CA GLU A 5 10.51 -28.68 3.94
C GLU A 5 9.42 -27.69 3.48
N GLY A 6 8.97 -26.78 4.35
CA GLY A 6 8.01 -25.73 3.97
C GLY A 6 8.59 -24.75 2.92
N SER A 7 9.91 -24.50 2.99
CA SER A 7 10.60 -23.67 2.01
C SER A 7 10.63 -24.30 0.60
N GLN A 8 10.78 -25.62 0.50
CA GLN A 8 10.75 -26.33 -0.78
C GLN A 8 9.32 -26.46 -1.34
N ALA A 9 8.31 -26.66 -0.48
CA ALA A 9 6.90 -26.74 -0.88
C ALA A 9 6.42 -25.42 -1.53
N ALA A 10 6.71 -24.27 -0.89
CA ALA A 10 6.32 -22.96 -1.42
C ALA A 10 6.95 -22.65 -2.80
N ALA A 11 8.19 -23.09 -3.04
CA ALA A 11 8.85 -22.94 -4.34
C ALA A 11 8.21 -23.82 -5.42
N GLY A 12 7.80 -25.04 -5.05
CA GLY A 12 7.08 -25.96 -5.92
C GLY A 12 5.75 -25.41 -6.38
N GLY A 13 4.92 -24.93 -5.44
CA GLY A 13 3.61 -24.34 -5.75
C GLY A 13 3.70 -23.10 -6.64
N ALA A 14 4.63 -22.19 -6.36
CA ALA A 14 4.85 -21.00 -7.18
C ALA A 14 5.21 -21.34 -8.64
N THR A 15 6.09 -22.32 -8.83
CA THR A 15 6.53 -22.77 -10.17
C THR A 15 5.36 -23.40 -10.94
N GLN A 16 4.54 -24.22 -10.27
CA GLN A 16 3.35 -24.83 -10.88
C GLN A 16 2.32 -23.77 -11.29
N LEU A 17 2.09 -22.77 -10.44
CA LEU A 17 1.18 -21.66 -10.72
C LEU A 17 1.65 -20.82 -11.91
N ILE A 18 2.95 -20.48 -11.98
CA ILE A 18 3.54 -19.77 -13.12
C ILE A 18 3.41 -20.60 -14.40
N ALA A 19 3.68 -21.92 -14.34
CA ALA A 19 3.55 -22.81 -15.49
C ALA A 19 2.11 -22.94 -15.98
N ALA A 20 1.13 -23.01 -15.06
CA ALA A 20 -0.30 -22.99 -15.39
C ALA A 20 -0.69 -21.68 -16.07
N PHE A 21 -0.23 -20.53 -15.55
CA PHE A 21 -0.49 -19.22 -16.12
C PHE A 21 0.14 -19.04 -17.51
N ARG A 22 1.37 -19.51 -17.72
CA ARG A 22 2.04 -19.47 -19.04
C ARG A 22 1.27 -20.29 -20.08
N ARG A 23 0.84 -21.51 -19.72
CA ARG A 23 -0.02 -22.34 -20.57
C ARG A 23 -1.34 -21.65 -20.91
N HIS A 24 -1.95 -20.96 -19.94
CA HIS A 24 -3.15 -20.16 -20.17
C HIS A 24 -2.89 -19.01 -21.17
N ARG A 25 -1.77 -18.28 -21.01
CA ARG A 25 -1.39 -17.15 -21.87
C ARG A 25 -1.08 -17.60 -23.30
N GLU A 26 -0.23 -18.60 -23.50
CA GLU A 26 0.20 -19.07 -24.83
C GLU A 26 -0.96 -19.53 -25.69
N ALA A 27 -1.95 -20.19 -25.08
CA ALA A 27 -3.13 -20.65 -25.78
C ALA A 27 -4.15 -19.53 -26.09
N GLY A 28 -3.97 -18.32 -25.54
CA GLY A 28 -4.72 -17.12 -25.89
C GLY A 28 -4.14 -16.32 -27.06
N VAL A 29 -2.85 -16.52 -27.41
CA VAL A 29 -2.15 -15.74 -28.45
C VAL A 29 -2.55 -16.13 -29.89
N GLY A 30 -3.42 -17.13 -30.05
CA GLY A 30 -4.11 -17.40 -31.33
C GLY A 30 -5.23 -16.41 -31.69
N GLY A 31 -5.56 -15.45 -30.80
CA GLY A 31 -6.50 -14.36 -31.04
C GLY A 31 -6.00 -13.07 -30.39
N ALA A 32 -5.68 -12.08 -31.21
CA ALA A 32 -5.06 -10.82 -30.80
C ALA A 32 -5.76 -10.12 -29.61
N GLY A 33 -4.94 -9.69 -28.64
CA GLY A 33 -5.08 -8.43 -27.88
C GLY A 33 -6.27 -8.28 -26.93
N SER A 34 -5.97 -7.95 -25.67
CA SER A 34 -6.88 -7.31 -24.70
C SER A 34 -8.06 -8.16 -24.21
N CYS A 35 -7.83 -8.97 -23.16
CA CYS A 35 -8.92 -9.47 -22.31
C CYS A 35 -8.85 -8.94 -20.85
N LEU A 36 -7.82 -8.15 -20.50
CA LEU A 36 -7.70 -7.56 -19.15
C LEU A 36 -8.27 -6.13 -19.06
N THR A 37 -8.77 -5.55 -20.15
CA THR A 37 -9.35 -4.18 -20.15
C THR A 37 -10.68 -4.03 -20.91
N GLN A 38 -11.35 -5.11 -21.33
CA GLN A 38 -12.66 -5.02 -21.99
C GLN A 38 -13.67 -6.04 -21.47
N THR A 39 -14.29 -5.73 -20.33
CA THR A 39 -15.53 -6.38 -19.86
C THR A 39 -16.59 -5.34 -19.49
N GLN A 40 -16.75 -4.30 -20.31
CA GLN A 40 -17.88 -3.38 -20.20
C GLN A 40 -18.78 -3.29 -21.44
N ASN A 41 -18.51 -3.97 -22.56
CA ASN A 41 -19.40 -3.93 -23.72
C ASN A 41 -19.38 -5.23 -24.52
N ARG A 42 -20.20 -6.22 -24.13
CA ARG A 42 -20.66 -7.28 -25.05
C ARG A 42 -21.85 -8.05 -24.46
N GLU A 43 -22.99 -7.40 -24.37
CA GLU A 43 -24.27 -8.11 -24.50
C GLU A 43 -24.62 -8.23 -25.98
N ALA A 44 -25.18 -9.39 -26.36
CA ALA A 44 -25.67 -9.78 -27.67
C ALA A 44 -24.62 -10.26 -28.72
N ALA A 45 -24.13 -11.49 -28.56
CA ALA A 45 -24.05 -12.47 -29.67
C ALA A 45 -23.81 -13.87 -29.11
N GLY A 46 -24.78 -14.77 -29.31
CA GLY A 46 -24.66 -16.17 -28.93
C GLY A 46 -23.61 -16.90 -29.75
N THR A 47 -22.59 -17.43 -29.07
CA THR A 47 -21.75 -18.54 -29.58
C THR A 47 -21.49 -19.52 -28.44
N ALA A 48 -22.31 -20.57 -28.37
CA ALA A 48 -22.08 -21.74 -27.53
C ALA A 48 -20.96 -22.58 -28.16
N GLY A 49 -19.81 -22.70 -27.49
CA GLY A 49 -18.74 -23.62 -27.94
C GLY A 49 -17.32 -23.27 -27.49
N LYS A 50 -17.01 -22.02 -27.09
CA LYS A 50 -15.67 -21.60 -26.65
C LYS A 50 -15.49 -21.48 -25.12
N GLY A 51 -16.55 -21.68 -24.33
CA GLY A 51 -16.53 -21.48 -22.88
C GLY A 51 -15.79 -22.55 -22.07
N SER A 52 -15.72 -23.80 -22.54
CA SER A 52 -15.24 -24.93 -21.73
C SER A 52 -13.73 -24.91 -21.44
N CYS A 53 -12.92 -24.45 -22.40
CA CYS A 53 -11.45 -24.55 -22.29
C CYS A 53 -10.85 -23.38 -21.49
N ALA A 54 -11.47 -22.19 -21.52
CA ALA A 54 -11.05 -21.06 -20.71
C ALA A 54 -11.37 -21.27 -19.23
N SER A 55 -12.56 -21.82 -18.91
CA SER A 55 -12.95 -22.11 -17.52
C SER A 55 -12.07 -23.20 -16.88
N GLU A 56 -11.67 -24.19 -17.67
CA GLU A 56 -10.82 -25.29 -17.18
C GLU A 56 -9.40 -24.84 -16.83
N ARG A 57 -8.86 -23.85 -17.54
CA ARG A 57 -7.51 -23.32 -17.27
C ARG A 57 -7.46 -22.33 -16.11
N VAL A 58 -8.52 -21.54 -15.93
CA VAL A 58 -8.69 -20.73 -14.70
C VAL A 58 -8.82 -21.65 -13.49
N ARG A 59 -9.51 -22.80 -13.65
CA ARG A 59 -9.56 -23.85 -12.63
C ARG A 59 -8.17 -24.42 -12.32
N GLU A 60 -7.34 -24.72 -13.33
CA GLU A 60 -5.95 -25.16 -13.09
C GLU A 60 -5.12 -24.13 -12.31
N CYS A 61 -5.20 -22.84 -12.65
CA CYS A 61 -4.51 -21.79 -11.89
C CYS A 61 -5.04 -21.68 -10.46
N ARG A 62 -6.35 -21.88 -10.27
CA ARG A 62 -7.01 -21.87 -8.96
C ARG A 62 -6.56 -23.04 -8.10
N GLU A 63 -6.48 -24.24 -8.65
CA GLU A 63 -5.99 -25.43 -7.94
C GLU A 63 -4.52 -25.26 -7.53
N ALA A 64 -3.67 -24.80 -8.45
CA ALA A 64 -2.27 -24.51 -8.16
C ALA A 64 -2.10 -23.38 -7.12
N PHE A 65 -3.05 -22.44 -7.05
CA PHE A 65 -3.06 -21.40 -6.03
C PHE A 65 -3.54 -21.91 -4.67
N GLU A 66 -4.50 -22.84 -4.63
CA GLU A 66 -4.95 -23.48 -3.38
C GLU A 66 -3.86 -24.36 -2.76
N GLU A 67 -2.95 -24.92 -3.58
CA GLU A 67 -1.75 -25.61 -3.11
C GLU A 67 -0.63 -24.67 -2.61
N LEU A 68 -0.78 -23.36 -2.80
CA LEU A 68 0.21 -22.38 -2.38
C LEU A 68 0.09 -22.07 -0.88
N GLU A 69 0.97 -22.67 -0.08
CA GLU A 69 0.95 -22.50 1.38
C GLU A 69 1.15 -21.05 1.85
N CYS A 70 2.00 -20.28 1.18
CA CYS A 70 2.33 -18.91 1.58
C CYS A 70 2.62 -17.99 0.38
N PRO A 71 1.69 -17.07 0.04
CA PRO A 71 1.87 -16.09 -1.03
C PRO A 71 3.12 -15.22 -0.89
N VAL A 72 3.45 -14.81 0.34
CA VAL A 72 4.59 -13.92 0.62
C VAL A 72 5.92 -14.63 0.31
N GLU A 73 6.04 -15.90 0.71
CA GLU A 73 7.25 -16.68 0.47
C GLU A 73 7.44 -17.02 -1.01
N ALA A 74 6.33 -17.25 -1.73
CA ALA A 74 6.35 -17.41 -3.18
C ALA A 74 6.89 -16.15 -3.88
N ILE A 75 6.46 -14.96 -3.44
CA ILE A 75 6.94 -13.66 -3.97
C ILE A 75 8.45 -13.49 -3.75
N ARG A 76 8.96 -13.83 -2.55
CA ARG A 76 10.40 -13.78 -2.26
C ARG A 76 11.21 -14.63 -3.24
N LYS A 77 10.71 -15.84 -3.51
CA LYS A 77 11.39 -16.84 -4.35
C LYS A 77 11.19 -16.67 -5.86
N ALA A 78 10.22 -15.85 -6.29
CA ALA A 78 9.82 -15.76 -7.69
C ALA A 78 10.93 -15.32 -8.67
N GLY A 79 12.04 -14.73 -8.18
CA GLY A 79 13.11 -14.24 -9.04
C GLY A 79 12.59 -13.29 -10.13
N ASP A 80 12.97 -13.57 -11.38
CA ASP A 80 12.56 -12.81 -12.57
C ASP A 80 11.10 -13.04 -12.98
N ASP A 81 10.45 -14.08 -12.44
CA ASP A 81 9.07 -14.45 -12.77
C ASP A 81 8.03 -13.74 -11.88
N LEU A 82 8.43 -12.75 -11.09
CA LEU A 82 7.56 -12.05 -10.13
C LEU A 82 6.27 -11.50 -10.77
N GLN A 83 6.38 -10.85 -11.93
CA GLN A 83 5.23 -10.29 -12.63
C GLN A 83 4.25 -11.36 -13.10
N ASP A 84 4.75 -12.48 -13.60
CA ASP A 84 3.92 -13.60 -14.05
C ASP A 84 3.25 -14.26 -12.83
N LEU A 85 3.96 -14.39 -11.70
CA LEU A 85 3.40 -14.92 -10.45
C LEU A 85 2.26 -14.03 -9.92
N LEU A 86 2.46 -12.72 -9.80
CA LEU A 86 1.44 -11.81 -9.28
C LEU A 86 0.17 -11.82 -10.14
N ARG A 87 0.33 -11.87 -11.47
CA ARG A 87 -0.80 -12.00 -12.41
C ARG A 87 -1.49 -13.35 -12.30
N ALA A 88 -0.74 -14.43 -12.10
CA ALA A 88 -1.29 -15.76 -11.92
C ALA A 88 -2.12 -15.86 -10.63
N MET A 89 -1.61 -15.30 -9.52
CA MET A 89 -2.33 -15.22 -8.25
C MET A 89 -3.62 -14.42 -8.39
N LEU A 90 -3.58 -13.27 -9.06
CA LEU A 90 -4.77 -12.45 -9.31
C LEU A 90 -5.80 -13.20 -10.17
N LEU A 91 -5.35 -13.90 -11.22
CA LEU A 91 -6.24 -14.70 -12.05
C LEU A 91 -6.91 -15.83 -11.25
N ALA A 92 -6.18 -16.44 -10.32
CA ALA A 92 -6.69 -17.51 -9.46
C ALA A 92 -7.73 -17.03 -8.44
N THR A 93 -7.67 -15.76 -8.02
CA THR A 93 -8.61 -15.17 -7.05
C THR A 93 -9.83 -14.49 -7.69
N GLN A 94 -9.88 -14.36 -9.02
CA GLN A 94 -11.05 -13.85 -9.73
C GLN A 94 -12.19 -14.88 -9.76
N GLY A 95 -13.42 -14.43 -9.50
CA GLY A 95 -14.65 -15.20 -9.65
C GLY A 95 -14.96 -15.58 -11.10
N ALA A 96 -15.96 -16.45 -11.29
CA ALA A 96 -16.36 -16.91 -12.63
C ALA A 96 -16.90 -15.78 -13.55
N ASP A 97 -17.31 -14.66 -12.95
CA ASP A 97 -17.74 -13.42 -13.59
C ASP A 97 -16.59 -12.41 -13.77
N GLY A 98 -15.36 -12.75 -13.38
CA GLY A 98 -14.19 -11.88 -13.42
C GLY A 98 -14.13 -10.82 -12.32
N LYS A 99 -15.07 -10.83 -11.36
CA LYS A 99 -15.03 -9.95 -10.19
C LYS A 99 -14.17 -10.53 -9.09
N ALA A 100 -13.69 -9.70 -8.15
CA ALA A 100 -12.99 -10.21 -6.98
C ALA A 100 -13.89 -11.16 -6.19
N ASP A 101 -13.47 -12.41 -6.06
CA ASP A 101 -14.03 -13.35 -5.08
C ASP A 101 -13.49 -12.96 -3.70
N GLY A 102 -14.17 -13.33 -2.61
CA GLY A 102 -13.68 -13.12 -1.24
C GLY A 102 -12.30 -13.75 -0.98
N ARG A 103 -11.83 -14.61 -1.89
CA ARG A 103 -10.48 -15.17 -1.94
C ARG A 103 -9.40 -14.14 -2.25
N ASN A 104 -9.72 -13.05 -2.95
CA ASN A 104 -8.75 -11.98 -3.23
C ASN A 104 -8.27 -11.34 -1.93
N THR A 105 -9.15 -11.23 -0.95
CA THR A 105 -8.81 -10.78 0.40
C THR A 105 -7.76 -11.64 1.08
N ASN A 106 -7.88 -12.96 1.00
CA ASN A 106 -6.93 -13.92 1.58
C ASN A 106 -5.55 -13.86 0.89
N LEU A 107 -5.48 -13.35 -0.33
CA LEU A 107 -4.24 -13.11 -1.04
C LEU A 107 -3.63 -11.74 -0.69
N VAL A 108 -4.43 -10.68 -0.84
CA VAL A 108 -3.94 -9.30 -0.81
C VAL A 108 -3.60 -8.88 0.62
N MET A 109 -4.38 -9.29 1.63
CA MET A 109 -4.13 -8.90 3.01
C MET A 109 -2.76 -9.37 3.54
N PRO A 110 -2.39 -10.66 3.43
CA PRO A 110 -1.05 -11.11 3.87
C PRO A 110 0.10 -10.42 3.12
N ILE A 111 -0.07 -10.14 1.82
CA ILE A 111 0.96 -9.45 1.03
C ILE A 111 1.08 -7.99 1.47
N ALA A 112 -0.04 -7.29 1.68
CA ALA A 112 -0.06 -5.91 2.16
C ALA A 112 0.57 -5.78 3.56
N LEU A 113 0.22 -6.68 4.48
CA LEU A 113 0.83 -6.76 5.81
C LEU A 113 2.34 -6.99 5.70
N ALA A 114 2.77 -7.95 4.88
CA ALA A 114 4.19 -8.22 4.69
C ALA A 114 4.93 -7.03 4.06
N CYS A 115 4.30 -6.25 3.19
CA CYS A 115 4.90 -5.00 2.69
C CYS A 115 5.14 -4.00 3.83
N ILE A 116 4.21 -3.89 4.78
CA ILE A 116 4.29 -2.94 5.89
C ILE A 116 5.30 -3.39 6.95
N GLU A 117 5.43 -4.70 7.18
CA GLU A 117 6.22 -5.26 8.29
C GLU A 117 7.62 -5.75 7.87
N ASP A 118 7.78 -6.20 6.62
CA ASP A 118 9.02 -6.79 6.12
C ASP A 118 9.65 -5.90 5.02
N ALA A 119 10.56 -5.02 5.45
CA ALA A 119 11.31 -4.15 4.54
C ALA A 119 12.13 -4.94 3.49
N SER A 120 12.48 -6.20 3.75
CA SER A 120 13.24 -7.03 2.80
C SER A 120 12.40 -7.44 1.59
N LEU A 121 11.09 -7.68 1.79
CA LEU A 121 10.16 -8.03 0.73
C LEU A 121 10.05 -6.90 -0.30
N ILE A 122 10.05 -5.68 0.20
CA ILE A 122 9.91 -4.49 -0.62
C ILE A 122 11.23 -3.87 -1.01
N ALA A 123 12.40 -4.47 -0.77
CA ALA A 123 13.68 -3.91 -1.19
C ALA A 123 13.84 -3.82 -2.73
N GLY A 124 14.47 -2.75 -3.22
CA GLY A 124 14.85 -2.60 -4.64
C GLY A 124 13.67 -2.46 -5.63
N ARG A 125 13.94 -2.69 -6.93
CA ARG A 125 12.94 -2.54 -8.02
C ARG A 125 11.74 -3.47 -7.84
N ARG A 126 12.00 -4.73 -7.46
CA ARG A 126 10.96 -5.76 -7.29
C ARG A 126 9.95 -5.38 -6.21
N GLY A 127 10.40 -4.76 -5.13
CA GLY A 127 9.49 -4.31 -4.09
C GLY A 127 8.48 -3.26 -4.54
N LYS A 128 8.88 -2.37 -5.46
CA LYS A 128 7.92 -1.42 -6.05
C LYS A 128 6.81 -2.14 -6.80
N GLU A 129 7.13 -3.20 -7.53
CA GLU A 129 6.13 -4.00 -8.25
C GLU A 129 5.13 -4.67 -7.31
N VAL A 130 5.58 -5.14 -6.14
CA VAL A 130 4.71 -5.71 -5.11
C VAL A 130 3.81 -4.63 -4.49
N VAL A 131 4.36 -3.46 -4.16
CA VAL A 131 3.57 -2.33 -3.64
C VAL A 131 2.54 -1.87 -4.66
N ASP A 132 2.94 -1.70 -5.93
CA ASP A 132 2.04 -1.33 -7.03
C ASP A 132 0.94 -2.39 -7.22
N PHE A 133 1.27 -3.68 -7.09
CA PHE A 133 0.28 -4.74 -7.09
C PHE A 133 -0.74 -4.58 -5.96
N VAL A 134 -0.29 -4.38 -4.72
CA VAL A 134 -1.19 -4.16 -3.57
C VAL A 134 -2.06 -2.92 -3.79
N ILE A 135 -1.48 -1.80 -4.22
CA ILE A 135 -2.21 -0.54 -4.50
C ILE A 135 -3.36 -0.77 -5.48
N ASN A 136 -3.11 -1.56 -6.53
CA ASN A 136 -4.11 -1.86 -7.55
C ASN A 136 -5.20 -2.82 -7.06
N GLN A 137 -5.02 -3.49 -5.92
CA GLN A 137 -5.98 -4.43 -5.35
C GLN A 137 -6.71 -3.89 -4.11
N ILE A 138 -6.30 -2.75 -3.55
CA ILE A 138 -6.94 -2.16 -2.36
C ILE A 138 -8.43 -1.86 -2.58
N ASP A 139 -8.85 -1.47 -3.78
CA ASP A 139 -10.27 -1.16 -4.06
C ASP A 139 -11.19 -2.37 -3.91
N GLU A 140 -10.64 -3.58 -3.97
CA GLU A 140 -11.38 -4.84 -3.83
C GLU A 140 -11.42 -5.32 -2.37
N LEU A 141 -10.73 -4.64 -1.45
CA LEU A 141 -10.71 -4.99 -0.03
C LEU A 141 -11.91 -4.40 0.72
N ASP A 142 -12.33 -5.11 1.77
CA ASP A 142 -13.31 -4.58 2.70
C ASP A 142 -12.76 -3.34 3.44
N PRO A 143 -13.57 -2.29 3.66
CA PRO A 143 -13.13 -1.10 4.39
C PRO A 143 -12.57 -1.38 5.79
N ASP A 144 -13.11 -2.36 6.53
CA ASP A 144 -12.61 -2.70 7.87
C ASP A 144 -11.17 -3.24 7.81
N MET A 145 -10.82 -3.96 6.73
CA MET A 145 -9.46 -4.46 6.50
C MET A 145 -8.50 -3.36 6.07
N CYS A 146 -8.97 -2.40 5.26
CA CYS A 146 -8.19 -1.22 4.94
C CYS A 146 -7.85 -0.39 6.19
N ILE A 147 -8.80 -0.31 7.14
CA ILE A 147 -8.59 0.32 8.45
C ILE A 147 -7.50 -0.43 9.22
N GLU A 148 -7.56 -1.76 9.28
CA GLU A 148 -6.53 -2.57 9.95
C GLU A 148 -5.12 -2.30 9.38
N LEU A 149 -4.97 -2.31 8.05
CA LEU A 149 -3.71 -1.98 7.39
C LEU A 149 -3.23 -0.57 7.73
N MET A 150 -4.15 0.41 7.76
CA MET A 150 -3.84 1.79 8.11
C MET A 150 -3.37 1.90 9.56
N GLU A 151 -4.04 1.26 10.52
CA GLU A 151 -3.65 1.29 11.93
C GLU A 151 -2.26 0.67 12.15
N ILE A 152 -1.96 -0.46 11.49
CA ILE A 152 -0.64 -1.09 11.55
C ILE A 152 0.42 -0.16 10.97
N LEU A 153 0.15 0.48 9.83
CA LEU A 153 1.09 1.41 9.21
C LEU A 153 1.34 2.65 10.07
N LEU A 154 0.30 3.25 10.66
CA LEU A 154 0.41 4.38 11.59
C LEU A 154 1.22 4.01 12.83
N ASN A 155 0.97 2.82 13.38
CA ASN A 155 1.72 2.29 14.50
C ASN A 155 3.20 2.12 14.13
N ASN A 156 3.51 1.56 12.96
CA ASN A 156 4.90 1.38 12.53
C ASN A 156 5.61 2.71 12.29
N ILE A 157 4.93 3.73 11.72
CA ILE A 157 5.49 5.09 11.55
C ILE A 157 5.82 5.72 12.90
N SER A 158 4.90 5.61 13.88
CA SER A 158 5.08 6.17 15.22
C SER A 158 6.24 5.51 15.99
N ASN A 159 6.51 4.25 15.72
CA ASN A 159 7.54 3.46 16.40
C ASN A 159 8.80 3.24 15.56
N ASP A 160 8.95 3.98 14.47
CA ASP A 160 10.06 3.81 13.55
C ASP A 160 11.41 4.06 14.24
N GLY A 161 12.38 3.20 13.94
CA GLY A 161 13.70 3.19 14.58
C GLY A 161 13.71 2.70 16.03
N GLN A 162 12.55 2.40 16.63
CA GLN A 162 12.50 1.87 17.99
C GLN A 162 12.81 0.37 18.02
N LYS A 163 13.55 -0.04 19.06
CA LYS A 163 13.85 -1.44 19.33
C LYS A 163 12.68 -2.08 20.08
N ARG A 164 11.98 -3.02 19.44
CA ARG A 164 10.94 -3.85 20.05
C ARG A 164 11.51 -5.20 20.45
N ARG A 165 10.90 -5.85 21.45
CA ARG A 165 11.20 -7.24 21.80
C ARG A 165 10.18 -8.13 21.12
N CYS A 166 10.65 -9.18 20.44
CA CYS A 166 9.77 -10.24 19.96
C CYS A 166 9.74 -11.39 20.98
N GLY A 167 8.55 -11.79 21.39
CA GLY A 167 8.32 -13.00 22.19
C GLY A 167 9.02 -13.08 23.54
N GLU A 168 9.01 -14.29 24.11
CA GLU A 168 9.65 -14.62 25.39
C GLU A 168 11.20 -14.69 25.28
N THR A 169 11.72 -14.86 24.07
CA THR A 169 13.17 -14.94 23.78
C THR A 169 13.88 -13.60 23.94
N GLY A 170 13.14 -12.48 23.90
CA GLY A 170 13.66 -11.14 24.18
C GLY A 170 14.56 -10.57 23.09
N GLU A 171 14.62 -11.19 21.92
CA GLU A 171 15.38 -10.68 20.78
C GLU A 171 14.85 -9.31 20.36
N ARG A 172 15.78 -8.35 20.22
CA ARG A 172 15.46 -6.98 19.86
C ARG A 172 15.51 -6.81 18.35
N TYR A 173 14.41 -6.44 17.75
CA TYR A 173 14.35 -6.00 16.35
C TYR A 173 14.04 -4.51 16.27
N THR A 174 14.53 -3.84 15.22
CA THR A 174 14.17 -2.45 14.92
C THR A 174 12.97 -2.43 13.99
N VAL A 175 11.96 -1.65 14.33
CA VAL A 175 10.88 -1.33 13.39
C VAL A 175 11.46 -0.34 12.38
N GLU A 176 11.56 -0.72 11.11
CA GLU A 176 11.99 0.17 10.04
C GLU A 176 10.93 0.20 8.95
N VAL A 177 10.22 1.33 8.84
CA VAL A 177 9.25 1.54 7.77
C VAL A 177 9.96 1.95 6.49
N ASP A 178 9.65 1.27 5.40
CA ASP A 178 10.08 1.72 4.08
C ASP A 178 9.14 2.82 3.56
N THR A 179 9.70 3.88 3.00
CA THR A 179 8.92 5.03 2.50
C THR A 179 7.98 4.65 1.35
N ARG A 180 8.21 3.54 0.65
CA ARG A 180 7.31 3.04 -0.41
C ARG A 180 5.97 2.59 0.12
N CYS A 181 5.89 2.19 1.39
CA CYS A 181 4.61 1.88 2.02
C CYS A 181 3.72 3.11 2.16
N PHE A 182 4.27 4.33 2.05
CA PHE A 182 3.46 5.54 2.14
C PHE A 182 2.56 5.76 0.93
N ASP A 183 2.87 5.14 -0.21
CA ASP A 183 2.00 5.15 -1.39
C ASP A 183 0.67 4.41 -1.12
N LEU A 184 0.64 3.54 -0.10
CA LEU A 184 -0.58 2.89 0.37
C LEU A 184 -1.50 3.86 1.12
N ILE A 185 -0.97 4.87 1.82
CA ILE A 185 -1.76 5.74 2.70
C ILE A 185 -2.87 6.49 1.94
N PRO A 186 -2.59 7.21 0.84
CA PRO A 186 -3.63 7.91 0.10
C PRO A 186 -4.66 6.95 -0.50
N LYS A 187 -4.21 5.77 -0.96
CA LYS A 187 -5.08 4.76 -1.56
C LYS A 187 -6.04 4.16 -0.52
N LEU A 188 -5.51 3.68 0.61
CA LEU A 188 -6.30 3.17 1.74
C LEU A 188 -7.31 4.22 2.22
N LEU A 189 -6.88 5.46 2.43
CA LEU A 189 -7.78 6.52 2.87
C LEU A 189 -8.85 6.86 1.84
N LEU A 190 -8.53 6.82 0.55
CA LEU A 190 -9.52 7.05 -0.50
C LEU A 190 -10.59 5.96 -0.49
N THR A 191 -10.19 4.69 -0.39
CA THR A 191 -11.10 3.54 -0.36
C THR A 191 -11.97 3.56 0.91
N ILE A 192 -11.36 3.78 2.08
CA ILE A 192 -12.10 3.89 3.35
C ILE A 192 -13.08 5.06 3.32
N ALA A 193 -12.66 6.23 2.79
CA ALA A 193 -13.48 7.44 2.78
C ALA A 193 -14.76 7.33 1.92
N GLN A 194 -14.81 6.36 1.00
CA GLN A 194 -16.00 6.07 0.19
C GLN A 194 -17.01 5.19 0.93
N ALA A 195 -16.62 4.53 2.02
CA ALA A 195 -17.49 3.64 2.77
C ALA A 195 -18.51 4.44 3.62
N PRO A 196 -19.83 4.19 3.45
CA PRO A 196 -20.87 4.92 4.18
C PRO A 196 -20.93 4.57 5.67
N SER A 197 -20.50 3.36 6.04
CA SER A 197 -20.51 2.86 7.41
C SER A 197 -19.29 1.98 7.63
N ILE A 198 -18.55 2.23 8.70
CA ILE A 198 -17.33 1.49 9.08
C ILE A 198 -17.26 1.31 10.59
N LYS A 199 -16.41 0.38 11.03
CA LYS A 199 -16.06 0.23 12.45
C LYS A 199 -14.82 1.06 12.77
N MET A 200 -15.04 2.26 13.30
CA MET A 200 -13.93 3.12 13.71
C MET A 200 -13.24 2.58 14.96
N PRO A 201 -11.90 2.47 14.98
CA PRO A 201 -11.16 2.04 16.16
C PRO A 201 -11.24 3.09 17.27
N LEU A 202 -11.28 2.60 18.51
CA LEU A 202 -11.20 3.37 19.75
C LEU A 202 -10.09 2.79 20.63
N SER A 203 -9.61 3.59 21.58
CA SER A 203 -8.65 3.13 22.58
C SER A 203 -9.17 1.90 23.34
N GLY A 204 -8.27 0.92 23.52
CA GLY A 204 -8.56 -0.32 24.26
C GLY A 204 -9.25 -1.40 23.43
N GLY A 205 -9.05 -1.44 22.11
CA GLY A 205 -9.57 -2.51 21.23
C GLY A 205 -11.08 -2.46 21.00
N ARG A 206 -11.73 -1.36 21.39
CA ARG A 206 -13.15 -1.14 21.14
C ARG A 206 -13.33 -0.51 19.76
N THR A 207 -14.52 -0.68 19.19
CA THR A 207 -14.91 0.00 17.95
C THR A 207 -16.23 0.75 18.14
N ARG A 208 -16.42 1.81 17.36
CA ARG A 208 -17.71 2.51 17.25
C ARG A 208 -18.16 2.58 15.80
N PRO A 209 -19.48 2.61 15.53
CA PRO A 209 -19.96 2.97 14.20
C PRO A 209 -19.54 4.40 13.86
N GLY A 210 -19.12 4.60 12.62
CA GLY A 210 -18.76 5.89 12.04
C GLY A 210 -18.77 5.84 10.52
N THR A 211 -18.43 6.95 9.88
CA THR A 211 -18.36 7.06 8.41
C THR A 211 -16.91 7.03 7.94
N GLY A 212 -16.68 6.62 6.70
CA GLY A 212 -15.35 6.66 6.07
C GLY A 212 -14.71 8.06 6.11
N GLN A 213 -15.51 9.11 5.91
CA GLN A 213 -15.04 10.50 5.96
C GLN A 213 -14.60 10.92 7.37
N GLU A 214 -15.31 10.47 8.41
CA GLU A 214 -14.89 10.68 9.80
C GLU A 214 -13.55 10.00 10.09
N TYR A 215 -13.37 8.76 9.62
CA TYR A 215 -12.10 8.05 9.79
C TYR A 215 -10.96 8.73 9.03
N LYS A 216 -11.19 9.17 7.79
CA LYS A 216 -10.18 9.94 7.04
C LYS A 216 -9.71 11.18 7.82
N ARG A 217 -10.63 11.95 8.38
CA ARG A 217 -10.30 13.12 9.21
C ARG A 217 -9.53 12.71 10.46
N TYR A 218 -9.97 11.66 11.15
CA TYR A 218 -9.29 11.10 12.32
C TYR A 218 -7.85 10.69 11.99
N THR A 219 -7.63 9.96 10.90
CA THR A 219 -6.29 9.52 10.48
C THR A 219 -5.38 10.69 10.13
N ILE A 220 -5.88 11.72 9.44
CA ILE A 220 -5.07 12.92 9.16
C ILE A 220 -4.64 13.59 10.47
N GLN A 221 -5.54 13.68 11.45
CA GLN A 221 -5.20 14.22 12.76
C GLN A 221 -4.17 13.35 13.50
N GLN A 222 -4.29 12.02 13.42
CA GLN A 222 -3.28 11.10 13.97
C GLN A 222 -1.92 11.32 13.31
N LEU A 223 -1.86 11.36 11.98
CA LEU A 223 -0.63 11.62 11.20
C LEU A 223 0.04 12.93 11.60
N VAL A 224 -0.74 13.99 11.79
CA VAL A 224 -0.22 15.30 12.24
C VAL A 224 0.26 15.26 13.70
N SER A 225 -0.34 14.43 14.54
CA SER A 225 0.01 14.30 15.96
C SER A 225 1.28 13.49 16.21
N ILE A 226 1.52 12.43 15.42
CA ILE A 226 2.70 11.56 15.53
C ILE A 226 3.98 12.36 15.24
N GLU A 227 5.01 12.25 16.06
CA GLU A 227 6.33 12.81 15.74
C GLU A 227 6.94 12.09 14.54
N TRP A 228 7.33 12.84 13.50
CA TRP A 228 7.82 12.21 12.27
C TRP A 228 9.32 11.93 12.41
N PRO A 229 9.75 10.67 12.24
CA PRO A 229 11.18 10.36 12.20
C PRO A 229 11.86 11.19 11.11
N LYS A 230 13.02 11.80 11.41
CA LYS A 230 13.75 12.69 10.48
C LYS A 230 13.88 12.10 9.07
N ARG A 231 14.15 10.80 8.95
CA ARG A 231 14.31 10.10 7.66
C ARG A 231 13.02 9.99 6.84
N LEU A 232 11.85 10.07 7.47
CA LEU A 232 10.54 9.91 6.85
C LEU A 232 9.89 11.25 6.49
N VAL A 233 10.38 12.38 7.03
CA VAL A 233 9.74 13.70 6.87
C VAL A 233 9.48 14.08 5.41
N LEU A 234 10.44 13.89 4.52
CA LEU A 234 10.27 14.22 3.09
C LEU A 234 9.19 13.35 2.44
N ALA A 235 9.23 12.04 2.69
CA ALA A 235 8.24 11.12 2.14
C ALA A 235 6.84 11.41 2.70
N MET A 236 6.71 11.66 4.01
CA MET A 236 5.45 12.07 4.64
C MET A 236 4.88 13.36 4.05
N ALA A 237 5.74 14.36 3.80
CA ALA A 237 5.32 15.62 3.19
C ALA A 237 4.77 15.41 1.77
N ASP A 238 5.39 14.54 0.98
CA ASP A 238 4.85 14.17 -0.33
C ASP A 238 3.53 13.40 -0.21
N THR A 239 3.41 12.46 0.73
CA THR A 239 2.18 11.70 0.97
C THR A 239 1.00 12.62 1.32
N VAL A 240 1.22 13.62 2.18
CA VAL A 240 0.19 14.60 2.58
C VAL A 240 -0.42 15.30 1.35
N ARG A 241 0.36 15.55 0.30
CA ARG A 241 -0.11 16.14 -0.96
C ARG A 241 -1.17 15.30 -1.66
N TYR A 242 -1.21 13.99 -1.42
CA TYR A 242 -2.18 13.10 -2.05
C TYR A 242 -3.44 12.88 -1.21
N LEU A 243 -3.47 13.31 0.06
CA LEU A 243 -4.59 13.02 0.96
C LEU A 243 -5.87 13.84 0.70
N ARG A 244 -5.80 14.93 -0.07
CA ARG A 244 -6.92 15.88 -0.31
C ARG A 244 -7.65 16.22 1.00
N ALA A 245 -7.01 17.05 1.81
CA ALA A 245 -7.51 17.44 3.12
C ALA A 245 -8.63 18.49 3.02
N SER A 246 -9.45 18.61 4.07
CA SER A 246 -10.32 19.79 4.23
C SER A 246 -9.47 21.03 4.54
N ASP A 247 -9.99 22.23 4.34
CA ASP A 247 -9.30 23.49 4.65
C ASP A 247 -8.66 23.52 6.06
N ALA A 248 -9.43 23.10 7.07
CA ALA A 248 -8.94 23.02 8.45
C ALA A 248 -7.83 21.98 8.64
N ASP A 249 -7.95 20.82 7.99
CA ASP A 249 -6.97 19.75 8.08
C ASP A 249 -5.71 20.08 7.26
N LEU A 250 -5.84 20.82 6.15
CA LEU A 250 -4.74 21.30 5.32
C LEU A 250 -3.86 22.28 6.09
N GLU A 251 -4.46 23.21 6.84
CA GLU A 251 -3.70 24.10 7.72
C GLU A 251 -2.89 23.35 8.77
N LEU A 252 -3.47 22.31 9.38
CA LEU A 252 -2.76 21.43 10.33
C LEU A 252 -1.59 20.71 9.68
N CYS A 253 -1.80 20.14 8.48
CA CYS A 253 -0.77 19.48 7.69
C CYS A 253 0.38 20.44 7.34
N VAL A 254 0.09 21.64 6.84
CA VAL A 254 1.12 22.64 6.49
C VAL A 254 1.94 23.03 7.71
N LYS A 255 1.28 23.35 8.83
CA LYS A 255 1.97 23.68 10.10
C LYS A 255 2.85 22.53 10.57
N LYS A 256 2.38 21.29 10.45
CA LYS A 256 3.13 20.09 10.80
C LYS A 256 4.37 19.94 9.93
N VAL A 257 4.23 19.94 8.60
CA VAL A 257 5.36 19.77 7.68
C VAL A 257 6.46 20.80 7.96
N LEU A 258 6.07 22.07 8.15
CA LEU A 258 7.02 23.15 8.45
C LEU A 258 7.67 23.03 9.84
N ARG A 259 6.96 22.48 10.84
CA ARG A 259 7.53 22.18 12.15
C ARG A 259 8.59 21.10 12.05
N GLU A 260 8.31 20.02 11.32
CA GLU A 260 9.25 18.91 11.12
C GLU A 260 10.44 19.31 10.24
N ALA A 261 10.31 20.36 9.41
CA ALA A 261 11.38 20.92 8.59
C ALA A 261 12.64 21.27 9.40
N ARG A 262 12.48 21.72 10.64
CA ARG A 262 13.58 22.13 11.52
C ARG A 262 14.52 20.98 11.90
N GLN A 263 14.08 19.73 11.72
CA GLN A 263 14.91 18.55 11.96
C GLN A 263 15.76 18.16 10.75
N LEU A 264 15.40 18.64 9.55
CA LEU A 264 16.06 18.29 8.30
C LEU A 264 17.40 19.01 8.14
N ASN A 265 18.26 18.46 7.28
CA ASN A 265 19.48 19.14 6.91
C ASN A 265 19.16 20.32 5.98
N LYS A 266 19.97 21.38 6.00
CA LYS A 266 19.75 22.59 5.18
C LYS A 266 19.59 22.29 3.68
N GLN A 267 20.21 21.21 3.19
CA GLN A 267 20.15 20.75 1.80
C GLN A 267 18.79 20.14 1.40
N ASP A 268 18.03 19.61 2.37
CA ASP A 268 16.73 18.98 2.13
C ASP A 268 15.58 20.00 2.13
N LEU A 269 15.82 21.19 2.70
CA LEU A 269 14.81 22.24 2.84
C LEU A 269 14.23 22.73 1.51
N PRO A 270 15.00 22.97 0.43
CA PRO A 270 14.44 23.34 -0.87
C PRO A 270 13.43 22.31 -1.40
N HIS A 271 13.72 21.02 -1.21
CA HIS A 271 12.83 19.94 -1.62
C HIS A 271 11.54 19.93 -0.77
N LEU A 272 11.66 20.13 0.54
CA LEU A 272 10.49 20.24 1.41
C LEU A 272 9.62 21.46 1.08
N VAL A 273 10.24 22.63 0.85
CA VAL A 273 9.53 23.85 0.46
C VAL A 273 8.77 23.63 -0.84
N TYR A 274 9.38 22.94 -1.81
CA TYR A 274 8.68 22.56 -3.03
C TYR A 274 7.43 21.71 -2.74
N HIS A 275 7.52 20.67 -1.91
CA HIS A 275 6.35 19.86 -1.52
C HIS A 275 5.26 20.71 -0.84
N VAL A 276 5.63 21.61 0.07
CA VAL A 276 4.69 22.52 0.74
C VAL A 276 4.03 23.48 -0.25
N LEU A 277 4.77 24.02 -1.22
CA LEU A 277 4.21 24.88 -2.26
C LEU A 277 3.23 24.13 -3.16
N LEU A 278 3.47 22.85 -3.45
CA LEU A 278 2.51 22.02 -4.18
C LEU A 278 1.20 21.82 -3.43
N LEU A 279 1.18 21.92 -2.08
CA LEU A 279 -0.08 21.89 -1.32
C LEU A 279 -0.97 23.11 -1.60
N SER A 280 -0.41 24.22 -2.10
CA SER A 280 -1.20 25.42 -2.43
C SER A 280 -2.20 25.18 -3.56
N SER A 281 -2.01 24.13 -4.38
CA SER A 281 -2.99 23.73 -5.39
C SER A 281 -4.27 23.13 -4.76
N GLN A 282 -4.24 22.74 -3.49
CA GLN A 282 -5.42 22.28 -2.76
C GLN A 282 -6.17 23.43 -2.06
N GLY A 283 -5.52 24.57 -1.82
CA GLY A 283 -6.11 25.72 -1.12
C GLY A 283 -5.09 26.50 -0.31
N HIS A 284 -5.55 27.53 0.40
CA HIS A 284 -4.77 28.31 1.38
C HIS A 284 -3.42 28.89 0.89
N ARG A 285 -3.32 29.25 -0.39
CA ARG A 285 -2.10 29.80 -1.00
C ARG A 285 -1.43 30.90 -0.17
N ASP A 286 -2.20 31.88 0.29
CA ASP A 286 -1.65 33.01 1.06
C ASP A 286 -1.11 32.60 2.43
N MET A 287 -1.74 31.62 3.08
CA MET A 287 -1.25 31.09 4.37
C MET A 287 0.02 30.28 4.17
N ILE A 288 0.06 29.44 3.12
CA ILE A 288 1.23 28.62 2.78
C ILE A 288 2.44 29.50 2.44
N ILE A 289 2.27 30.49 1.55
CA ILE A 289 3.37 31.40 1.16
C ILE A 289 3.89 32.16 2.39
N ARG A 290 3.00 32.71 3.22
CA ARG A 290 3.40 33.40 4.46
C ARG A 290 4.21 32.49 5.38
N LYS A 291 3.77 31.25 5.59
CA LYS A 291 4.45 30.30 6.45
C LYS A 291 5.80 29.84 5.90
N VAL A 292 5.94 29.74 4.56
CA VAL A 292 7.23 29.49 3.91
C VAL A 292 8.17 30.68 4.09
N LEU A 293 7.68 31.91 3.93
CA LEU A 293 8.49 33.11 4.18
C LEU A 293 8.95 33.21 5.64
N GLU A 294 8.06 32.92 6.59
CA GLU A 294 8.41 32.83 8.02
C GLU A 294 9.51 31.78 8.25
N LEU A 295 9.40 30.59 7.65
CA LEU A 295 10.45 29.57 7.75
C LEU A 295 11.80 30.06 7.21
N ILE A 296 11.81 30.75 6.07
CA ILE A 296 13.06 31.25 5.46
C ILE A 296 13.68 32.36 6.34
N ASN A 297 12.87 33.29 6.84
CA ASN A 297 13.34 34.33 7.74
C ASN A 297 13.94 33.74 9.04
N ASP A 298 13.27 32.74 9.63
CA ASP A 298 13.78 32.02 10.81
C ASP A 298 15.15 31.37 10.51
N LEU A 299 15.36 30.86 9.28
CA LEU A 299 16.63 30.25 8.86
C LEU A 299 17.73 31.27 8.63
N ASP A 300 17.39 32.44 8.09
CA ASP A 300 18.33 33.55 7.91
C ASP A 300 18.84 34.05 9.26
N ASP A 301 17.96 34.17 10.27
CA ASP A 301 18.34 34.52 11.64
C ASP A 301 19.25 33.44 12.28
N TRP A 302 19.04 32.16 11.96
CA TRP A 302 19.91 31.07 12.41
C TRP A 302 21.28 31.09 11.75
N ALA A 303 21.38 31.49 10.48
CA ALA A 303 22.64 31.59 9.76
C ALA A 303 23.55 32.70 10.33
N VAL A 304 22.99 33.72 10.96
CA VAL A 304 23.71 34.82 11.61
C VAL A 304 24.31 34.43 12.97
N GLN A 305 23.82 33.37 13.62
CA GLN A 305 24.30 32.93 14.94
C GLN A 305 25.43 31.88 14.89
N ASP A 306 25.59 31.18 13.76
CA ASP A 306 26.63 30.16 13.53
C ASP A 306 27.91 30.71 12.83
N GLY A 307 27.99 32.03 12.61
CA GLY A 307 29.14 32.73 11.98
C GLY A 307 29.86 33.67 12.94
#